data_AF-A0A1Y3E7F3-F1
#
_entry.id   AF-A0A1Y3E7F3-F1
#
_cell.length_a   1.000
_cell.length_b   1.000
_cell.length_c   1.000
_cell.angle_alpha   90.00
_cell.angle_beta   90.00
_cell.angle_gamma   90.00
#
_symmetry.space_group_name_H-M   'P 1'
#
loop_
_entity.id
_entity.type
_entity.pdbx_description
1 polymer ?
#
loop_
_entity_poly.entity_id
_entity_poly.type
_entity_poly.pdbx_seq_one_letter_code
_entity_poly.pdbx_strand_id
1 'polypeptide(L)'
;MANEPQPINALPEGQSEVKGDKVQENKETVELTGRRIFLVRHGERMDRVFPGWLRLGFTDLGAYRPYDLNMPLRAVKRENGWKDFYNDPPITEIGYATSQMIGRGMKLSGIGFDMVYCSPALRSIQSAHGILKSFAGSNTKICIEAGLFEYLGWYENANLNFLNTDQLVSEGYEIQPNYIPYMMAQTLKDKFHSETIEEYYKRVNTVVNYIVSLHGKTKCNLLFVVHAPTIDAIGRSLMKKSATNLSNYELSKMGIHYPYASVVGLEETKANGEWQLMPNILPPISCLDFSNRVNLNYFTRP
;
A
#
# COMPACT_ATOMS: atom_id res chain seq x y z
N MET A 1 -56.97 1.10 57.08
CA MET A 1 -57.46 -0.28 57.31
C MET A 1 -58.21 -0.72 56.07
N ALA A 2 -57.69 -1.70 55.34
CA ALA A 2 -58.47 -2.67 54.57
C ALA A 2 -57.50 -3.70 53.98
N ASN A 3 -57.71 -4.96 54.37
CA ASN A 3 -57.06 -6.16 53.84
C ASN A 3 -57.58 -6.50 52.42
N GLU A 4 -56.78 -7.33 51.75
CA GLU A 4 -56.94 -7.92 50.41
C GLU A 4 -58.31 -8.51 50.07
N PRO A 5 -58.51 -8.82 48.77
CA PRO A 5 -58.61 -10.24 48.42
C PRO A 5 -57.87 -10.63 47.12
N GLN A 6 -57.27 -11.83 47.11
CA GLN A 6 -56.93 -12.55 45.87
C GLN A 6 -58.19 -13.11 45.20
N PRO A 7 -58.19 -13.25 43.86
CA PRO A 7 -58.57 -14.56 43.31
C PRO A 7 -57.91 -15.01 41.99
N ILE A 8 -57.71 -16.35 41.94
CA ILE A 8 -58.04 -17.32 40.88
C ILE A 8 -57.15 -17.43 39.62
N ASN A 9 -56.60 -18.65 39.48
CA ASN A 9 -55.93 -19.19 38.30
C ASN A 9 -56.88 -19.35 37.10
N ALA A 10 -56.47 -18.86 35.94
CA ALA A 10 -56.97 -19.26 34.64
C ALA A 10 -55.78 -19.55 33.71
N LEU A 11 -55.77 -20.74 33.10
CA LEU A 11 -54.84 -21.12 32.02
C LEU A 11 -55.21 -20.37 30.72
N PRO A 12 -54.22 -19.96 29.91
CA PRO A 12 -54.46 -19.72 28.50
C PRO A 12 -53.73 -20.76 27.61
N GLU A 13 -54.45 -21.08 26.55
CA GLU A 13 -54.17 -22.03 25.48
C GLU A 13 -53.01 -21.59 24.56
N GLY A 14 -52.36 -22.59 23.96
CA GLY A 14 -51.87 -22.58 22.58
C GLY A 14 -50.92 -21.46 22.14
N GLN A 15 -49.61 -21.72 22.19
CA GLN A 15 -48.68 -21.14 21.22
C GLN A 15 -47.79 -22.24 20.64
N SER A 16 -47.92 -22.40 19.32
CA SER A 16 -47.20 -23.31 18.44
C SER A 16 -45.68 -23.16 18.56
N GLU A 17 -44.99 -24.28 18.75
CA GLU A 17 -43.55 -24.39 18.59
C GLU A 17 -43.14 -24.07 17.15
N VAL A 18 -42.57 -22.89 16.93
CA VAL A 18 -41.75 -22.65 15.74
C VAL A 18 -40.37 -23.21 16.04
N LYS A 19 -40.10 -24.43 15.57
CA LYS A 19 -38.74 -24.95 15.46
C LYS A 19 -37.98 -24.03 14.51
N GLY A 20 -37.15 -23.15 15.06
CA GLY A 20 -36.16 -22.43 14.29
C GLY A 20 -35.18 -23.42 13.71
N ASP A 21 -35.26 -23.62 12.39
CA ASP A 21 -34.23 -24.32 11.64
C ASP A 21 -32.90 -23.61 11.90
N LYS A 22 -31.97 -24.33 12.55
CA LYS A 22 -30.58 -23.94 12.59
C LYS A 22 -30.06 -24.07 11.17
N VAL A 23 -30.07 -22.97 10.43
CA VAL A 23 -29.25 -22.82 9.24
C VAL A 23 -27.79 -22.93 9.70
N GLN A 24 -27.24 -24.14 9.62
CA GLN A 24 -25.80 -24.33 9.63
C GLN A 24 -25.28 -23.70 8.35
N GLU A 25 -24.83 -22.44 8.45
CA GLU A 25 -23.85 -21.92 7.50
C GLU A 25 -22.60 -22.79 7.64
N ASN A 26 -22.51 -23.85 6.83
CA ASN A 26 -21.25 -24.48 6.51
C ASN A 26 -20.42 -23.47 5.70
N LYS A 27 -19.84 -22.47 6.39
CA LYS A 27 -18.67 -21.78 5.87
C LYS A 27 -17.55 -22.80 5.90
N GLU A 28 -17.31 -23.45 4.77
CA GLU A 28 -16.07 -24.19 4.55
C GLU A 28 -14.92 -23.28 4.98
N THR A 29 -14.21 -23.68 6.03
CA THR A 29 -13.03 -22.96 6.50
C THR A 29 -11.94 -23.19 5.46
N VAL A 30 -11.77 -22.21 4.56
CA VAL A 30 -10.72 -22.22 3.54
C VAL A 30 -9.37 -22.32 4.24
N GLU A 31 -8.63 -23.39 3.96
CA GLU A 31 -7.32 -23.61 4.56
C GLU A 31 -6.28 -22.67 3.92
N LEU A 32 -5.51 -21.95 4.73
CA LEU A 32 -4.57 -20.92 4.27
C LEU A 32 -3.13 -21.43 4.29
N THR A 33 -2.31 -20.99 3.33
CA THR A 33 -0.88 -21.36 3.30
C THR A 33 -0.10 -20.66 4.41
N GLY A 34 -0.64 -19.55 4.92
CA GLY A 34 0.03 -18.65 5.86
C GLY A 34 0.90 -17.60 5.16
N ARG A 35 0.90 -17.56 3.83
CA ARG A 35 1.49 -16.45 3.06
C ARG A 35 0.50 -15.31 2.96
N ARG A 36 0.95 -14.12 3.33
CA ARG A 36 0.16 -12.89 3.31
C ARG A 36 0.95 -11.79 2.61
N ILE A 37 0.24 -10.99 1.83
CA ILE A 37 0.78 -9.83 1.13
C ILE A 37 0.02 -8.61 1.62
N PHE A 38 0.74 -7.54 1.91
CA PHE A 38 0.19 -6.24 2.29
C PHE A 38 0.65 -5.22 1.27
N LEU A 39 -0.29 -4.62 0.55
CA LEU A 39 -0.05 -3.58 -0.44
C LEU A 39 -0.38 -2.23 0.20
N VAL A 40 0.58 -1.32 0.21
CA VAL A 40 0.43 0.01 0.81
C VAL A 40 0.75 1.07 -0.22
N ARG A 41 -0.16 2.04 -0.41
CA ARG A 41 0.14 3.24 -1.21
C ARG A 41 1.01 4.16 -0.36
N HIS A 42 2.03 4.76 -0.95
CA HIS A 42 2.82 5.79 -0.29
C HIS A 42 1.95 6.92 0.32
N GLY A 43 2.53 7.64 1.28
CA GLY A 43 1.90 8.77 1.96
C GLY A 43 1.65 9.98 1.07
N GLU A 44 1.04 11.01 1.66
CA GLU A 44 0.76 12.30 1.02
C GLU A 44 2.02 12.91 0.39
N ARG A 45 1.91 13.36 -0.86
CA ARG A 45 3.04 13.85 -1.64
C ARG A 45 3.21 15.37 -1.49
N MET A 46 4.46 15.80 -1.37
CA MET A 46 4.85 17.21 -1.31
C MET A 46 4.31 18.04 -2.48
N ASP A 47 4.49 17.56 -3.72
CA ASP A 47 4.10 18.28 -4.93
C ASP A 47 2.57 18.46 -5.09
N ARG A 48 1.78 17.64 -4.40
CA ARG A 48 0.32 17.69 -4.45
C ARG A 48 -0.27 18.64 -3.43
N VAL A 49 0.35 18.75 -2.25
CA VAL A 49 -0.04 19.71 -1.22
C VAL A 49 0.50 21.10 -1.54
N PHE A 50 1.74 21.16 -2.04
CA PHE A 50 2.45 22.41 -2.29
C PHE A 50 2.97 22.46 -3.74
N PRO A 51 2.13 22.77 -4.75
CA PRO A 51 2.56 22.75 -6.15
C PRO A 51 3.76 23.65 -6.48
N GLY A 52 3.97 24.74 -5.71
CA GLY A 52 5.09 25.67 -5.87
C GLY A 52 6.34 25.34 -5.04
N TRP A 53 6.39 24.19 -4.36
CA TRP A 53 7.41 23.92 -3.33
C TRP A 53 8.85 23.94 -3.83
N LEU A 54 9.11 23.55 -5.07
CA LEU A 54 10.47 23.60 -5.63
C LEU A 54 10.98 25.04 -5.77
N ARG A 55 10.10 25.96 -6.15
CA ARG A 55 10.45 27.38 -6.30
C ARG A 55 10.56 28.08 -4.95
N LEU A 56 9.66 27.76 -4.02
CA LEU A 56 9.55 28.47 -2.74
C LEU A 56 10.43 27.86 -1.65
N GLY A 57 10.68 26.56 -1.73
CA GLY A 57 11.41 25.79 -0.73
C GLY A 57 12.91 25.65 -0.99
N PHE A 58 13.42 26.19 -2.10
CA PHE A 58 14.86 26.20 -2.40
C PHE A 58 15.33 27.60 -2.74
N THR A 59 16.47 28.00 -2.16
CA THR A 59 17.17 29.25 -2.53
C THR A 59 17.84 29.12 -3.90
N ASP A 60 18.27 30.23 -4.49
CA ASP A 60 19.06 30.25 -5.73
C ASP A 60 20.36 29.44 -5.65
N LEU A 61 20.93 29.31 -4.44
CA LEU A 61 22.10 28.47 -4.16
C LEU A 61 21.76 26.98 -3.92
N GLY A 62 20.50 26.59 -4.08
CA GLY A 62 20.04 25.22 -3.90
C GLY A 62 19.86 24.76 -2.45
N ALA A 63 20.01 25.64 -1.47
CA ALA A 63 19.72 25.32 -0.07
C ALA A 63 18.20 25.18 0.16
N TYR A 64 17.80 24.08 0.78
CA TYR A 64 16.40 23.80 1.12
C TYR A 64 15.97 24.54 2.39
N ARG A 65 14.77 25.15 2.36
CA ARG A 65 14.14 25.84 3.49
C ARG A 65 12.63 25.53 3.48
N PRO A 66 12.12 24.70 4.38
CA PRO A 66 10.68 24.49 4.50
C PRO A 66 10.01 25.79 4.97
N TYR A 67 8.87 26.13 4.38
CA TYR A 67 8.06 27.29 4.74
C TYR A 67 6.72 26.92 5.37
N ASP A 68 6.45 25.62 5.51
CA ASP A 68 5.27 25.07 6.15
C ASP A 68 5.70 23.84 6.97
N LEU A 69 5.08 23.63 8.14
CA LEU A 69 5.43 22.53 9.05
C LEU A 69 5.06 21.15 8.51
N ASN A 70 4.18 21.07 7.50
CA ASN A 70 3.92 19.82 6.79
C ASN A 70 5.02 19.48 5.76
N MET A 71 5.99 20.37 5.53
CA MET A 71 7.15 20.06 4.69
C MET A 71 8.25 19.34 5.49
N PRO A 72 8.99 18.38 4.88
CA PRO A 72 10.12 17.75 5.51
C PRO A 72 11.08 18.77 6.11
N LEU A 73 11.67 18.45 7.26
CA LEU A 73 12.68 19.33 7.86
C LEU A 73 13.93 19.51 6.98
N ARG A 74 14.26 18.48 6.19
CA ARG A 74 15.41 18.45 5.29
C ARG A 74 15.05 17.79 3.95
N ALA A 75 15.65 18.28 2.88
CA ALA A 75 15.67 17.57 1.60
C ALA A 75 16.86 16.59 1.58
N VAL A 76 16.64 15.39 1.05
CA VAL A 76 17.73 14.44 0.76
C VAL A 76 18.68 15.02 -0.29
N LYS A 77 19.97 14.69 -0.22
CA LYS A 77 20.91 15.13 -1.25
C LYS A 77 20.61 14.42 -2.56
N ARG A 78 20.64 15.17 -3.66
CA ARG A 78 20.39 14.71 -5.03
C ARG A 78 21.58 15.07 -5.92
N GLU A 79 21.85 14.25 -6.92
CA GLU A 79 22.99 14.44 -7.84
C GLU A 79 22.86 15.75 -8.62
N ASN A 80 21.68 16.06 -9.17
CA ASN A 80 21.41 17.31 -9.88
C ASN A 80 20.72 18.36 -8.99
N GLY A 81 20.89 18.24 -7.68
CA GLY A 81 20.26 19.13 -6.70
C GLY A 81 18.73 19.07 -6.74
N TRP A 82 18.08 20.22 -6.52
CA TRP A 82 16.63 20.27 -6.34
C TRP A 82 15.81 19.88 -7.58
N LYS A 83 16.42 19.91 -8.78
CA LYS A 83 15.75 19.58 -10.04
C LYS A 83 15.28 18.12 -10.11
N ASP A 84 16.02 17.20 -9.48
CA ASP A 84 15.66 15.77 -9.45
C ASP A 84 14.33 15.51 -8.72
N PHE A 85 13.92 16.41 -7.82
CA PHE A 85 12.64 16.28 -7.11
C PHE A 85 11.42 16.60 -7.98
N TYR A 86 11.59 17.19 -9.17
CA TYR A 86 10.46 17.50 -10.06
C TYR A 86 9.65 16.24 -10.42
N ASN A 87 10.35 15.15 -10.72
CA ASN A 87 9.74 13.87 -11.09
C ASN A 87 9.73 12.86 -9.92
N ASP A 88 10.46 13.14 -8.84
CA ASP A 88 10.56 12.27 -7.67
C ASP A 88 10.41 13.04 -6.34
N PRO A 89 9.23 13.65 -6.10
CA PRO A 89 8.98 14.43 -4.89
C PRO A 89 8.94 13.54 -3.63
N PRO A 90 9.33 14.08 -2.47
CA PRO A 90 9.18 13.38 -1.18
C PRO A 90 7.71 13.33 -0.73
N ILE A 91 7.45 12.55 0.32
CA ILE A 91 6.22 12.72 1.12
C ILE A 91 6.31 13.93 2.04
N THR A 92 5.15 14.41 2.50
CA THR A 92 5.03 15.43 3.55
C THR A 92 5.26 14.84 4.95
N GLU A 93 5.34 15.68 5.98
CA GLU A 93 5.39 15.23 7.38
C GLU A 93 4.11 14.47 7.78
N ILE A 94 2.92 14.90 7.31
CA ILE A 94 1.67 14.15 7.46
C ILE A 94 1.74 12.80 6.71
N GLY A 95 2.31 12.78 5.50
CA GLY A 95 2.56 11.53 4.76
C GLY A 95 3.45 10.55 5.52
N TYR A 96 4.46 11.07 6.22
CA TYR A 96 5.34 10.26 7.06
C TYR A 96 4.64 9.80 8.36
N ALA A 97 3.89 10.68 9.01
CA ALA A 97 3.11 10.36 10.21
C ALA A 97 2.05 9.28 9.94
N THR A 98 1.33 9.38 8.82
CA THR A 98 0.35 8.35 8.40
C THR A 98 1.02 7.01 8.11
N SER A 99 2.22 7.00 7.53
CA SER A 99 3.02 5.78 7.37
C SER A 99 3.38 5.13 8.70
N GLN A 100 3.76 5.92 9.72
CA GLN A 100 3.98 5.41 11.08
C GLN A 100 2.70 4.91 11.74
N MET A 101 1.55 5.53 11.48
CA MET A 101 0.24 5.05 11.97
C MET A 101 -0.09 3.66 11.40
N ILE A 102 0.16 3.43 10.10
CA ILE A 102 0.00 2.10 9.49
C ILE A 102 0.91 1.09 10.19
N GLY A 103 2.20 1.40 10.37
CA GLY A 103 3.14 0.49 11.03
C GLY A 103 2.70 0.12 12.45
N ARG A 104 2.22 1.09 13.23
CA ARG A 104 1.68 0.85 14.58
C ARG A 104 0.42 -0.01 14.54
N GLY A 105 -0.49 0.30 13.62
CA GLY A 105 -1.71 -0.49 13.41
C GLY A 105 -1.40 -1.95 13.10
N MET A 106 -0.49 -2.21 12.15
CA MET A 106 -0.06 -3.56 11.78
C MET A 106 0.52 -4.32 12.98
N LYS A 107 1.42 -3.67 13.73
CA LYS A 107 2.03 -4.27 14.92
C LYS A 107 0.99 -4.62 16.00
N LEU A 108 0.04 -3.72 16.26
CA LEU A 108 -1.05 -3.94 17.22
C LEU A 108 -2.01 -5.05 16.77
N SER A 109 -2.20 -5.22 15.46
CA SER A 109 -2.95 -6.33 14.87
C SER A 109 -2.15 -7.65 14.81
N GLY A 110 -0.96 -7.72 15.42
CA GLY A 110 -0.12 -8.92 15.42
C GLY A 110 0.52 -9.25 14.05
N ILE A 111 0.63 -8.26 13.16
CA ILE A 111 1.23 -8.41 11.83
C ILE A 111 2.67 -7.88 11.88
N GLY A 112 3.64 -8.79 11.76
CA GLY A 112 5.03 -8.48 11.44
C GLY A 112 5.32 -8.61 9.94
N PHE A 113 6.51 -8.20 9.49
CA PHE A 113 6.90 -8.34 8.08
C PHE A 113 8.21 -9.10 7.96
N ASP A 114 8.21 -10.16 7.18
CA ASP A 114 9.41 -10.96 6.88
C ASP A 114 10.23 -10.31 5.77
N MET A 115 9.55 -9.68 4.81
CA MET A 115 10.22 -8.97 3.72
C MET A 115 9.44 -7.72 3.28
N VAL A 116 10.16 -6.66 2.95
CA VAL A 116 9.59 -5.39 2.48
C VAL A 116 10.12 -5.09 1.08
N TYR A 117 9.24 -5.02 0.10
CA TYR A 117 9.53 -4.57 -1.26
C TYR A 117 8.96 -3.19 -1.48
N CYS A 118 9.70 -2.34 -2.20
CA CYS A 118 9.31 -0.95 -2.39
C CYS A 118 9.63 -0.50 -3.81
N SER A 119 8.76 0.33 -4.37
CA SER A 119 9.07 1.10 -5.58
C SER A 119 10.29 2.03 -5.34
N PRO A 120 11.11 2.32 -6.37
CA PRO A 120 12.27 3.20 -6.24
C PRO A 120 11.92 4.69 -6.03
N ALA A 121 10.64 5.06 -6.09
CA ALA A 121 10.22 6.43 -5.84
C ALA A 121 10.54 6.84 -4.39
N LEU A 122 11.08 8.05 -4.18
CA LEU A 122 11.43 8.56 -2.85
C LEU A 122 10.23 8.51 -1.91
N ARG A 123 9.05 8.89 -2.40
CA ARG A 123 7.80 8.83 -1.63
C ARG A 123 7.46 7.43 -1.10
N SER A 124 7.71 6.38 -1.89
CA SER A 124 7.47 5.00 -1.48
C SER A 124 8.51 4.56 -0.46
N ILE A 125 9.79 4.90 -0.67
CA ILE A 125 10.88 4.57 0.25
C ILE A 125 10.67 5.22 1.62
N GLN A 126 10.33 6.51 1.65
CA GLN A 126 10.04 7.24 2.88
C GLN A 126 8.84 6.66 3.63
N SER A 127 7.81 6.22 2.88
CA SER A 127 6.64 5.58 3.48
C SER A 127 6.99 4.21 4.07
N ALA A 128 7.76 3.38 3.34
CA ALA A 128 8.25 2.09 3.84
C ALA A 128 9.12 2.27 5.10
N HIS A 129 10.01 3.26 5.09
CA HIS A 129 10.82 3.60 6.25
C HIS A 129 9.97 4.00 7.46
N GLY A 130 8.95 4.85 7.25
CA GLY A 130 8.02 5.27 8.30
C GLY A 130 7.23 4.11 8.90
N ILE A 131 6.77 3.17 8.06
CA ILE A 131 6.10 1.94 8.52
C ILE A 131 7.06 1.12 9.40
N LEU A 132 8.30 0.92 8.95
CA LEU A 132 9.30 0.13 9.66
C LEU A 132 9.74 0.72 11.00
N LYS A 133 9.57 2.02 11.25
CA LYS A 133 9.84 2.62 12.58
C LYS A 133 9.04 1.98 13.71
N SER A 134 7.88 1.41 13.42
CA SER A 134 7.08 0.70 14.43
C SER A 134 7.68 -0.65 14.84
N PHE A 135 8.58 -1.20 14.03
CA PHE A 135 9.21 -2.51 14.17
C PHE A 135 10.69 -2.38 14.58
N ALA A 136 10.99 -1.44 15.48
CA ALA A 136 12.33 -1.27 16.05
C ALA A 136 12.87 -2.61 16.59
N GLY A 137 14.12 -2.93 16.26
CA GLY A 137 14.77 -4.20 16.59
C GLY A 137 14.53 -5.33 15.59
N SER A 138 13.69 -5.14 14.57
CA SER A 138 13.61 -6.07 13.44
C SER A 138 14.83 -5.95 12.53
N ASN A 139 15.25 -7.08 11.95
CA ASN A 139 16.27 -7.12 10.90
C ASN A 139 15.69 -6.89 9.48
N THR A 140 14.38 -6.70 9.37
CA THR A 140 13.71 -6.48 8.09
C THR A 140 14.09 -5.14 7.49
N LYS A 141 14.62 -5.17 6.26
CA LYS A 141 15.05 -4.00 5.50
C LYS A 141 14.28 -3.88 4.18
N ILE A 142 14.35 -2.71 3.56
CA ILE A 142 13.63 -2.34 2.35
C ILE A 142 14.40 -2.82 1.11
N CYS A 143 13.80 -3.73 0.36
CA CYS A 143 14.26 -4.19 -0.94
C CYS A 143 13.66 -3.29 -2.03
N ILE A 144 14.51 -2.51 -2.72
CA ILE A 144 14.07 -1.59 -3.78
C ILE A 144 13.95 -2.34 -5.10
N GLU A 145 12.72 -2.51 -5.59
CA GLU A 145 12.40 -3.20 -6.83
C GLU A 145 11.88 -2.21 -7.87
N ALA A 146 12.66 -1.97 -8.94
CA ALA A 146 12.30 -0.98 -9.95
C ALA A 146 11.04 -1.39 -10.71
N GLY A 147 10.82 -2.70 -10.89
CA GLY A 147 9.63 -3.22 -11.55
C GLY A 147 8.30 -2.81 -10.90
N LEU A 148 8.31 -2.34 -9.65
CA LEU A 148 7.15 -1.84 -8.90
C LEU A 148 6.90 -0.33 -9.06
N PHE A 149 7.67 0.38 -9.89
CA PHE A 149 7.38 1.78 -10.22
C PHE A 149 6.05 1.91 -10.98
N GLU A 150 5.38 3.06 -10.85
CA GLU A 150 4.10 3.32 -11.52
C GLU A 150 4.24 3.45 -13.04
N TYR A 151 3.13 3.77 -13.69
CA TYR A 151 3.04 3.86 -15.14
C TYR A 151 4.01 4.90 -15.70
N LEU A 152 4.89 4.47 -16.61
CA LEU A 152 5.94 5.33 -17.17
C LEU A 152 5.41 6.35 -18.17
N GLY A 153 4.22 6.12 -18.77
CA GLY A 153 3.58 7.11 -19.66
C GLY A 153 3.23 8.43 -18.97
N TRP A 154 3.29 8.52 -17.64
CA TRP A 154 3.19 9.80 -16.90
C TRP A 154 4.50 10.61 -16.89
N TYR A 155 5.57 10.06 -17.46
CA TYR A 155 6.93 10.55 -17.37
C TYR A 155 7.59 10.71 -18.75
N GLU A 156 6.83 10.77 -19.85
CA GLU A 156 7.35 10.79 -21.23
C GLU A 156 8.43 11.86 -21.50
N ASN A 157 8.42 12.98 -20.75
CA ASN A 157 9.40 14.07 -20.84
C ASN A 157 10.25 14.25 -19.56
N ALA A 158 10.26 13.25 -18.68
CA ALA A 158 10.94 13.31 -17.39
C ALA A 158 12.37 12.75 -17.47
N ASN A 159 13.20 13.17 -16.51
CA ASN A 159 14.43 12.47 -16.16
C ASN A 159 14.24 11.79 -14.80
N LEU A 160 14.08 10.46 -14.79
CA LEU A 160 13.89 9.68 -13.57
C LEU A 160 15.22 9.39 -12.88
N ASN A 161 15.65 10.33 -12.04
CA ASN A 161 16.88 10.21 -11.23
C ASN A 161 16.57 9.70 -9.82
N PHE A 162 16.27 8.41 -9.72
CA PHE A 162 16.11 7.73 -8.44
C PHE A 162 17.41 7.76 -7.64
N LEU A 163 17.29 7.87 -6.31
CA LEU A 163 18.43 7.68 -5.42
C LEU A 163 18.89 6.22 -5.49
N ASN A 164 20.21 6.01 -5.51
CA ASN A 164 20.78 4.69 -5.42
C ASN A 164 20.85 4.19 -3.96
N THR A 165 21.15 2.90 -3.81
CA THR A 165 21.24 2.22 -2.51
C THR A 165 22.17 2.95 -1.53
N ASP A 166 23.38 3.31 -1.95
CA ASP A 166 24.38 3.94 -1.07
C ASP A 166 23.94 5.32 -0.60
N GLN A 167 23.35 6.11 -1.51
CA GLN A 167 22.77 7.41 -1.17
C GLN A 167 21.68 7.24 -0.11
N LEU A 168 20.76 6.29 -0.30
CA LEU A 168 19.66 6.05 0.64
C LEU A 168 20.15 5.55 2.01
N VAL A 169 21.12 4.64 2.03
CA VAL A 169 21.74 4.17 3.29
C VAL A 169 22.44 5.32 4.01
N SER A 170 23.18 6.16 3.28
CA SER A 170 23.87 7.34 3.86
C SER A 170 22.88 8.37 4.44
N GLU A 171 21.68 8.45 3.88
CA GLU A 171 20.59 9.31 4.37
C GLU A 171 19.83 8.71 5.57
N GLY A 172 20.18 7.47 5.96
CA GLY A 172 19.63 6.77 7.13
C GLY A 172 18.39 5.91 6.85
N TYR A 173 18.07 5.64 5.58
CA TYR A 173 16.98 4.72 5.24
C TYR A 173 17.41 3.26 5.45
N GLU A 174 16.49 2.44 5.95
CA GLU A 174 16.67 1.01 6.26
C GLU A 174 16.68 0.15 4.97
N ILE A 175 17.56 0.45 4.03
CA ILE A 175 17.64 -0.25 2.74
C ILE A 175 18.41 -1.57 2.89
N GLN A 176 17.97 -2.61 2.19
CA GLN A 176 18.70 -3.86 2.08
C GLN A 176 19.80 -3.70 1.01
N PRO A 177 21.09 -3.57 1.40
CA PRO A 177 22.13 -3.16 0.45
C PRO A 177 22.42 -4.21 -0.63
N ASN A 178 22.26 -5.49 -0.29
CA ASN A 178 22.59 -6.61 -1.19
C ASN A 178 21.35 -7.17 -1.92
N TYR A 179 20.23 -6.44 -1.93
CA TYR A 179 19.07 -6.87 -2.71
C TYR A 179 19.34 -6.67 -4.20
N ILE A 180 19.20 -7.75 -4.97
CA ILE A 180 19.27 -7.72 -6.43
C ILE A 180 17.83 -7.71 -6.96
N PRO A 181 17.34 -6.59 -7.54
CA PRO A 181 16.00 -6.52 -8.05
C PRO A 181 15.84 -7.38 -9.31
N TYR A 182 14.64 -7.90 -9.52
CA TYR A 182 14.28 -8.58 -10.77
C TYR A 182 14.39 -7.63 -11.96
N MET A 183 13.98 -6.37 -11.77
CA MET A 183 14.12 -5.32 -12.77
C MET A 183 14.96 -4.17 -12.23
N MET A 184 16.00 -3.80 -12.97
CA MET A 184 16.88 -2.68 -12.62
C MET A 184 16.23 -1.34 -13.01
N ALA A 185 16.61 -0.27 -12.32
CA ALA A 185 16.15 1.09 -12.67
C ALA A 185 16.50 1.48 -14.11
N GLN A 186 17.64 1.01 -14.63
CA GLN A 186 18.03 1.23 -16.03
C GLN A 186 17.01 0.65 -17.01
N THR A 187 16.45 -0.52 -16.73
CA THR A 187 15.42 -1.15 -17.57
C THR A 187 14.16 -0.29 -17.69
N LEU A 188 13.80 0.47 -16.64
CA LEU A 188 12.71 1.45 -16.74
C LEU A 188 13.10 2.63 -17.62
N LYS A 189 14.32 3.15 -17.47
CA LYS A 189 14.84 4.26 -18.29
C LYS A 189 14.96 3.91 -19.77
N ASP A 190 15.10 2.65 -20.12
CA ASP A 190 15.13 2.24 -21.53
C ASP A 190 13.71 2.17 -22.14
N LYS A 191 12.67 2.05 -21.30
CA LYS A 191 11.27 1.87 -21.73
C LYS A 191 10.34 3.07 -21.47
N PHE A 192 10.81 4.11 -20.78
CA PHE A 192 9.89 5.12 -20.23
C PHE A 192 9.14 5.96 -21.26
N HIS A 193 9.63 6.04 -22.50
CA HIS A 193 8.98 6.79 -23.58
C HIS A 193 7.90 6.02 -24.34
N SER A 194 7.74 4.72 -24.10
CA SER A 194 6.90 3.87 -24.96
C SER A 194 6.03 2.88 -24.19
N GLU A 195 6.07 2.87 -22.86
CA GLU A 195 5.27 1.93 -22.06
C GLU A 195 3.78 2.21 -22.25
N THR A 196 3.06 1.23 -22.79
CA THR A 196 1.59 1.21 -22.82
C THR A 196 1.03 0.76 -21.46
N ILE A 197 -0.26 1.04 -21.20
CA ILE A 197 -0.93 0.59 -19.96
C ILE A 197 -0.87 -0.94 -19.84
N GLU A 198 -1.02 -1.67 -20.95
CA GLU A 198 -0.92 -3.14 -20.95
C GLU A 198 0.49 -3.61 -20.54
N GLU A 199 1.54 -2.99 -21.11
CA GLU A 199 2.92 -3.31 -20.76
C GLU A 199 3.25 -2.97 -19.32
N TYR A 200 2.69 -1.89 -18.77
CA TYR A 200 2.80 -1.55 -17.36
C TYR A 200 2.23 -2.64 -16.46
N TYR A 201 1.00 -3.10 -16.71
CA TYR A 201 0.40 -4.19 -15.94
C TYR A 201 1.22 -5.47 -16.12
N LYS A 202 1.65 -5.79 -17.34
CA LYS A 202 2.50 -6.96 -17.61
C LYS A 202 3.82 -6.90 -16.81
N ARG A 203 4.49 -5.74 -16.78
CA ARG A 203 5.72 -5.52 -16.01
C ARG A 203 5.50 -5.79 -14.53
N VAL A 204 4.48 -5.17 -13.93
CA VAL A 204 4.16 -5.34 -12.51
C VAL A 204 3.81 -6.81 -12.20
N ASN A 205 3.02 -7.45 -13.06
CA ASN A 205 2.63 -8.85 -12.92
C ASN A 205 3.85 -9.77 -12.96
N THR A 206 4.76 -9.58 -13.91
CA THR A 206 5.99 -10.39 -13.99
C THR A 206 6.82 -10.26 -12.71
N VAL A 207 7.01 -9.04 -12.22
CA VAL A 207 7.83 -8.75 -11.04
C VAL A 207 7.21 -9.33 -9.76
N VAL A 208 5.91 -9.14 -9.54
CA VAL A 208 5.26 -9.63 -8.32
C VAL A 208 5.17 -11.14 -8.28
N ASN A 209 4.89 -11.80 -9.41
CA ASN A 209 4.88 -13.27 -9.46
C ASN A 209 6.27 -13.86 -9.24
N TYR A 210 7.32 -13.23 -9.77
CA TYR A 210 8.69 -13.61 -9.46
C TYR A 210 8.96 -13.50 -7.96
N ILE A 211 8.68 -12.35 -7.33
CA ILE A 211 8.88 -12.14 -5.90
C ILE A 211 8.11 -13.19 -5.08
N VAL A 212 6.84 -13.42 -5.39
CA VAL A 212 6.01 -14.41 -4.68
C VAL A 212 6.56 -15.83 -4.82
N SER A 213 7.15 -16.17 -5.97
CA SER A 213 7.76 -17.48 -6.19
C SER A 213 9.00 -17.72 -5.31
N LEU A 214 9.76 -16.66 -4.99
CA LEU A 214 10.91 -16.74 -4.07
C LEU A 214 10.50 -17.19 -2.65
N HIS A 215 9.23 -16.94 -2.28
CA HIS A 215 8.67 -17.23 -0.97
C HIS A 215 7.70 -18.43 -0.98
N GLY A 216 7.80 -19.31 -1.99
CA GLY A 216 6.89 -20.45 -2.22
C GLY A 216 6.74 -21.48 -1.10
N LYS A 217 7.72 -21.58 -0.20
CA LYS A 217 7.86 -22.73 0.72
C LYS A 217 7.67 -22.37 2.20
N THR A 218 7.40 -21.11 2.52
CA THR A 218 7.43 -20.61 3.90
C THR A 218 6.22 -19.73 4.18
N LYS A 219 5.67 -19.83 5.38
CA LYS A 219 4.74 -18.82 5.89
C LYS A 219 5.49 -17.50 5.97
N CYS A 220 4.95 -16.46 5.35
CA CYS A 220 5.61 -15.15 5.32
C CYS A 220 4.59 -14.02 5.12
N ASN A 221 4.90 -12.88 5.71
CA ASN A 221 4.23 -11.61 5.51
C ASN A 221 5.11 -10.72 4.63
N LEU A 222 4.66 -10.45 3.41
CA LEU A 222 5.34 -9.58 2.46
C LEU A 222 4.66 -8.20 2.44
N LEU A 223 5.42 -7.14 2.65
CA LEU A 223 4.95 -5.76 2.49
C LEU A 223 5.41 -5.20 1.15
N PHE A 224 4.49 -4.59 0.39
CA PHE A 224 4.77 -3.86 -0.83
C PHE A 224 4.35 -2.40 -0.65
N VAL A 225 5.31 -1.48 -0.70
CA VAL A 225 5.03 -0.03 -0.64
C VAL A 225 5.17 0.59 -2.02
N VAL A 226 4.04 0.94 -2.62
CA VAL A 226 3.90 1.19 -4.05
C VAL A 226 2.93 2.36 -4.32
N HIS A 227 2.38 2.42 -5.53
CA HIS A 227 1.50 3.48 -6.02
C HIS A 227 0.06 2.98 -6.17
N ALA A 228 -0.91 3.90 -6.25
CA ALA A 228 -2.32 3.56 -6.45
C ALA A 228 -2.57 2.59 -7.63
N PRO A 229 -2.11 2.86 -8.87
CA PRO A 229 -2.30 1.92 -9.98
C PRO A 229 -1.52 0.61 -9.80
N THR A 230 -0.47 0.59 -8.98
CA THR A 230 0.36 -0.60 -8.75
C THR A 230 -0.32 -1.56 -7.77
N ILE A 231 -1.09 -1.03 -6.80
CA ILE A 231 -1.97 -1.86 -5.96
C ILE A 231 -2.98 -2.60 -6.84
N ASP A 232 -3.60 -1.91 -7.80
CA ASP A 232 -4.56 -2.51 -8.73
C ASP A 232 -3.90 -3.62 -9.58
N ALA A 233 -2.75 -3.33 -10.19
CA ALA A 233 -2.03 -4.29 -11.01
C ALA A 233 -1.61 -5.55 -10.22
N ILE A 234 -1.04 -5.39 -9.02
CA ILE A 234 -0.67 -6.52 -8.16
C ILE A 234 -1.92 -7.32 -7.75
N GLY A 235 -2.97 -6.63 -7.29
CA GLY A 235 -4.21 -7.27 -6.87
C GLY A 235 -4.84 -8.10 -7.99
N ARG A 236 -4.93 -7.53 -9.20
CA ARG A 236 -5.44 -8.24 -10.37
C ARG A 236 -4.58 -9.45 -10.73
N SER A 237 -3.25 -9.31 -10.73
CA SER A 237 -2.33 -10.42 -10.99
C SER A 237 -2.56 -11.59 -10.04
N LEU A 238 -2.54 -11.33 -8.74
CA LEU A 238 -2.58 -12.36 -7.71
C LEU A 238 -3.95 -13.03 -7.59
N MET A 239 -5.03 -12.27 -7.80
CA MET A 239 -6.40 -12.78 -7.82
C MET A 239 -6.83 -13.32 -9.20
N LYS A 240 -5.89 -13.43 -10.17
CA LYS A 240 -6.13 -13.90 -11.55
C LYS A 240 -7.26 -13.14 -12.27
N LYS A 241 -7.33 -11.82 -12.10
CA LYS A 241 -8.32 -10.94 -12.73
C LYS A 241 -7.74 -10.22 -13.94
N SER A 242 -8.57 -9.97 -14.94
CA SER A 242 -8.16 -9.30 -16.18
C SER A 242 -7.89 -7.81 -15.93
N ALA A 243 -6.88 -7.22 -16.57
CA ALA A 243 -6.67 -5.76 -16.56
C ALA A 243 -7.18 -5.07 -17.84
N THR A 244 -7.98 -5.78 -18.66
CA THR A 244 -8.34 -5.33 -20.01
C THR A 244 -9.08 -4.00 -20.04
N ASN A 245 -8.70 -3.16 -21.01
CA ASN A 245 -9.37 -1.93 -21.43
C ASN A 245 -9.34 -0.74 -20.45
N LEU A 246 -8.37 -0.68 -19.53
CA LEU A 246 -8.14 0.53 -18.73
C LEU A 246 -7.69 1.70 -19.61
N SER A 247 -8.47 2.77 -19.62
CA SER A 247 -8.12 4.02 -20.27
C SER A 247 -7.14 4.86 -19.44
N ASN A 248 -6.45 5.81 -20.08
CA ASN A 248 -5.64 6.82 -19.38
C ASN A 248 -6.46 7.60 -18.33
N TYR A 249 -7.74 7.88 -18.63
CA TYR A 249 -8.64 8.55 -17.69
C TYR A 249 -8.85 7.71 -16.43
N GLU A 250 -9.21 6.43 -16.57
CA GLU A 250 -9.41 5.55 -15.41
C GLU A 250 -8.12 5.35 -14.61
N LEU A 251 -6.98 5.18 -15.28
CA LEU A 251 -5.69 5.06 -14.61
C LEU A 251 -5.36 6.31 -13.79
N SER A 252 -5.66 7.51 -14.32
CA SER A 252 -5.46 8.78 -13.59
C SER A 252 -6.35 8.91 -12.34
N LYS A 253 -7.47 8.18 -12.28
CA LYS A 253 -8.44 8.20 -11.18
C LYS A 253 -8.19 7.12 -10.13
N MET A 254 -7.17 6.27 -10.31
CA MET A 254 -6.80 5.23 -9.33
C MET A 254 -6.59 5.78 -7.92
N GLY A 255 -6.10 7.01 -7.79
CA GLY A 255 -5.92 7.66 -6.49
C GLY A 255 -7.21 7.90 -5.69
N ILE A 256 -8.38 7.86 -6.32
CA ILE A 256 -9.70 7.93 -5.68
C ILE A 256 -10.06 6.59 -5.04
N HIS A 257 -9.73 5.47 -5.70
CA HIS A 257 -10.01 4.12 -5.22
C HIS A 257 -9.00 3.63 -4.19
N TYR A 258 -7.76 4.12 -4.31
CA TYR A 258 -6.65 3.82 -3.42
C TYR A 258 -6.07 5.14 -2.90
N PRO A 259 -6.69 5.81 -1.91
CA PRO A 259 -6.16 7.07 -1.36
C PRO A 259 -4.75 6.91 -0.76
N TYR A 260 -4.07 8.01 -0.44
CA TYR A 260 -2.76 7.95 0.21
C TYR A 260 -2.80 7.09 1.47
N ALA A 261 -1.70 6.39 1.76
CA ALA A 261 -1.64 5.51 2.93
C ALA A 261 -2.71 4.38 2.91
N SER A 262 -3.31 4.07 1.75
CA SER A 262 -4.26 2.96 1.63
C SER A 262 -3.57 1.63 1.85
N VAL A 263 -4.28 0.69 2.48
CA VAL A 263 -3.77 -0.64 2.83
C VAL A 263 -4.73 -1.69 2.29
N VAL A 264 -4.20 -2.60 1.47
CA VAL A 264 -4.87 -3.81 1.03
C VAL A 264 -4.06 -4.99 1.52
N GLY A 265 -4.69 -6.09 1.88
CA GLY A 265 -3.97 -7.32 2.12
C GLY A 265 -4.67 -8.52 1.55
N LEU A 266 -3.85 -9.47 1.17
CA LEU A 266 -4.21 -10.69 0.49
C LEU A 266 -3.60 -11.85 1.26
N GLU A 267 -4.31 -12.96 1.29
CA GLU A 267 -3.82 -14.22 1.82
C GLU A 267 -3.99 -15.31 0.78
N GLU A 268 -3.06 -16.26 0.76
CA GLU A 268 -3.09 -17.35 -0.20
C GLU A 268 -3.78 -18.58 0.40
N THR A 269 -4.67 -19.17 -0.39
CA THR A 269 -5.37 -20.41 -0.05
C THR A 269 -4.56 -21.65 -0.46
N LYS A 270 -4.67 -22.73 0.33
CA LYS A 270 -4.03 -24.02 0.02
C LYS A 270 -4.73 -24.77 -1.10
N ALA A 271 -6.04 -24.59 -1.26
CA ALA A 271 -6.88 -25.38 -2.15
C ALA A 271 -6.45 -25.24 -3.62
N ASN A 272 -6.09 -24.04 -4.05
CA ASN A 272 -5.78 -23.73 -5.45
C ASN A 272 -4.59 -22.77 -5.64
N GLY A 273 -3.90 -22.37 -4.56
CA GLY A 273 -2.82 -21.39 -4.60
C GLY A 273 -3.29 -20.00 -5.03
N GLU A 274 -4.59 -19.71 -4.91
CA GLU A 274 -5.14 -18.40 -5.25
C GLU A 274 -5.08 -17.46 -4.06
N TRP A 275 -4.96 -16.17 -4.38
CA TRP A 275 -4.97 -15.10 -3.40
C TRP A 275 -6.40 -14.57 -3.23
N GLN A 276 -6.81 -14.41 -1.98
CA GLN A 276 -8.09 -13.80 -1.63
C GLN A 276 -7.87 -12.53 -0.79
N LEU A 277 -8.83 -11.61 -0.84
CA LEU A 277 -8.81 -10.39 -0.03
C LEU A 277 -8.95 -10.74 1.45
N MET A 278 -8.07 -10.18 2.27
CA MET A 278 -8.23 -10.17 3.73
C MET A 278 -9.11 -8.97 4.12
N PRO A 279 -10.35 -9.18 4.60
CA PRO A 279 -11.18 -8.07 5.02
C PRO A 279 -10.67 -7.47 6.34
N ASN A 280 -10.82 -6.15 6.49
CA ASN A 280 -10.65 -5.44 7.77
C ASN A 280 -9.29 -5.62 8.47
N ILE A 281 -8.18 -5.66 7.71
CA ILE A 281 -6.82 -5.80 8.27
C ILE A 281 -6.50 -4.69 9.28
N LEU A 282 -6.87 -3.46 8.94
CA LEU A 282 -6.71 -2.27 9.76
C LEU A 282 -7.97 -1.41 9.69
N PRO A 283 -8.32 -0.71 10.79
CA PRO A 283 -9.22 0.43 10.69
C PRO A 283 -8.59 1.52 9.82
N PRO A 284 -9.38 2.31 9.08
CA PRO A 284 -8.83 3.40 8.27
C PRO A 284 -8.34 4.55 9.15
N ILE A 285 -7.41 5.32 8.60
CA ILE A 285 -7.07 6.66 9.06
C ILE A 285 -8.06 7.61 8.40
N SER A 286 -8.81 8.36 9.21
CA SER A 286 -9.72 9.40 8.75
C SER A 286 -9.49 10.69 9.54
N CYS A 287 -9.40 11.82 8.82
CA CYS A 287 -9.24 13.15 9.41
C CYS A 287 -9.88 14.18 8.47
N LEU A 288 -10.86 14.95 8.98
CA LEU A 288 -11.65 15.90 8.18
C LEU A 288 -12.26 15.22 6.94
N ASP A 289 -11.92 15.70 5.74
CA ASP A 289 -12.37 15.19 4.44
C ASP A 289 -11.48 14.06 3.89
N PHE A 290 -10.38 13.73 4.56
CA PHE A 290 -9.48 12.65 4.17
C PHE A 290 -9.83 11.33 4.85
N SER A 291 -9.83 10.24 4.06
CA SER A 291 -9.80 8.87 4.56
C SER A 291 -8.91 8.00 3.67
N ASN A 292 -8.10 7.13 4.27
CA ASN A 292 -7.29 6.15 3.52
C ASN A 292 -8.05 4.88 3.11
N ARG A 293 -9.38 4.85 3.30
CA ARG A 293 -10.22 3.68 3.01
C ARG A 293 -10.16 3.32 1.53
N VAL A 294 -9.83 2.07 1.25
CA VAL A 294 -9.84 1.50 -0.11
C VAL A 294 -11.28 1.28 -0.57
N ASN A 295 -11.57 1.60 -1.82
CA ASN A 295 -12.80 1.15 -2.48
C ASN A 295 -12.67 -0.34 -2.82
N LEU A 296 -13.07 -1.21 -1.87
CA LEU A 296 -12.95 -2.66 -2.02
C LEU A 296 -13.79 -3.21 -3.18
N ASN A 297 -14.95 -2.62 -3.47
CA ASN A 297 -15.76 -3.02 -4.64
C ASN A 297 -15.00 -2.81 -5.95
N TYR A 298 -14.26 -1.68 -6.05
CA TYR A 298 -13.40 -1.43 -7.19
C TYR A 298 -12.21 -2.40 -7.20
N PHE A 299 -11.55 -2.63 -6.08
CA PHE A 299 -10.43 -3.58 -5.99
C PHE A 299 -10.83 -5.01 -6.37
N THR A 300 -12.03 -5.44 -5.99
CA THR A 300 -12.54 -6.79 -6.29
C THR A 300 -13.33 -6.88 -7.58
N ARG A 301 -13.41 -5.81 -8.39
CA ARG A 301 -14.12 -5.84 -9.68
C ARG A 301 -13.55 -6.93 -10.61
N PRO A 302 -14.36 -7.48 -11.53
CA PRO A 302 -13.91 -8.46 -12.51
C PRO A 302 -12.68 -8.02 -13.32
#